data_AF-A0A8T5DWV5-F1
#
_entry.id   AF-A0A8T5DWV5-F1
#
_cell.length_a   1.000
_cell.length_b   1.000
_cell.length_c   1.000
_cell.angle_alpha   90.00
_cell.angle_beta   90.00
_cell.angle_gamma   90.00
#
_symmetry.space_group_name_H-M   'P 1'
#
loop_
_entity.id
_entity.type
_entity.pdbx_description
1 polymer ?
#
loop_
_entity_poly.entity_id
_entity_poly.type
_entity_poly.pdbx_seq_one_letter_code
_entity_poly.pdbx_strand_id
1 'polypeptide(L)'
;MKQKILDLIKQIGPMLPVEISSKIGVDSFMAKAFLMELVEEGKISQSKEKLAESPMYYLPGQERQVVMKMENIKQQHSKTARTYAPTSVSENPEIQAKREAFAKRLAEIQAKEQQRKTMPAIQPRPLAKIANRPVYKPRPLPPPTHIPVSKPITPPPTMPSNLPDFQSEPEPEYKPEAERTFIDKAMDWLKMEGYEIVEEISAKKTEMELLVKVYTDFGKVNFYAKIKQKKIITEADLMAVYAGAMEQKCPAVLLTNGKLAKSAENFLNEKGWIVKVKQL
;
A
#
# COMPACT_ATOMS: atom_id res chain seq x y z
N MET A 1 21.94 7.58 20.79
CA MET A 1 22.00 6.97 19.44
C MET A 1 23.11 7.56 18.59
N LYS A 2 23.15 8.89 18.42
CA LYS A 2 24.22 9.62 17.70
C LYS A 2 25.65 9.19 18.08
N GLN A 3 25.95 9.09 19.37
CA GLN A 3 27.28 8.66 19.82
C GLN A 3 27.66 7.25 19.34
N LYS A 4 26.71 6.31 19.35
CA LYS A 4 26.92 4.96 18.82
C LYS A 4 27.24 4.97 17.33
N ILE A 5 26.61 5.87 16.56
CA ILE A 5 26.89 6.04 15.12
C ILE A 5 28.30 6.60 14.93
N LEU A 6 28.70 7.61 15.71
CA LEU A 6 30.05 8.17 15.67
C LEU A 6 31.12 7.12 16.00
N ASP A 7 30.90 6.34 17.07
CA ASP A 7 31.81 5.26 17.47
C ASP A 7 31.91 4.18 16.37
N LEU A 8 30.79 3.87 15.71
CA LEU A 8 30.74 2.91 14.60
C LEU A 8 31.54 3.40 13.38
N ILE A 9 31.35 4.66 12.96
CA ILE A 9 32.10 5.27 11.85
C ILE A 9 33.60 5.38 12.19
N LYS A 10 33.93 5.62 13.46
CA LYS A 10 35.32 5.66 13.93
C LYS A 10 36.00 4.29 13.86
N GLN A 11 35.28 3.20 14.15
CA GLN A 11 35.82 1.84 14.14
C GLN A 11 35.89 1.22 12.74
N ILE A 12 34.84 1.38 11.93
CA ILE A 12 34.69 0.69 10.64
C ILE A 12 35.11 1.57 9.46
N GLY A 13 35.01 2.90 9.63
CA GLY A 13 35.30 3.88 8.59
C GLY A 13 34.04 4.38 7.86
N PRO A 14 34.18 4.87 6.62
CA PRO A 14 33.09 5.49 5.88
C PRO A 14 31.99 4.48 5.54
N MET A 15 30.74 4.87 5.74
CA MET A 15 29.61 3.95 5.63
C MET A 15 28.34 4.60 5.07
N LEU A 16 27.49 3.74 4.51
CA LEU A 16 26.17 4.12 3.97
C LEU A 16 25.10 4.04 5.07
N PRO A 17 23.98 4.78 4.94
CA PRO A 17 22.86 4.70 5.89
C PRO A 17 22.32 3.28 6.08
N VAL A 18 22.33 2.46 5.03
CA VAL A 18 21.87 1.06 5.08
C VAL A 18 22.83 0.17 5.90
N GLU A 19 24.14 0.42 5.82
CA GLU A 19 25.11 -0.30 6.64
C GLU A 19 24.95 0.07 8.12
N ILE A 20 24.67 1.34 8.41
CA ILE A 20 24.41 1.83 9.77
C ILE A 20 23.11 1.23 10.32
N SER A 21 22.04 1.25 9.52
CA SER A 21 20.73 0.74 9.90
C SER A 21 20.81 -0.75 10.25
N SER A 22 21.52 -1.53 9.41
CA SER A 22 21.76 -2.96 9.64
C SER A 22 22.55 -3.25 10.92
N LYS A 23 23.58 -2.44 11.24
CA LYS A 23 24.43 -2.68 12.42
C LYS A 23 23.79 -2.25 13.73
N ILE A 24 22.99 -1.19 13.72
CA ILE A 24 22.38 -0.62 14.93
C ILE A 24 20.97 -1.19 15.17
N GLY A 25 20.34 -1.79 14.15
CA GLY A 25 18.98 -2.32 14.23
C GLY A 25 17.91 -1.22 14.19
N VAL A 26 18.19 -0.12 13.49
CA VAL A 26 17.28 1.01 13.31
C VAL A 26 16.84 1.03 11.85
N ASP A 27 15.69 1.62 11.54
CA ASP A 27 15.28 1.85 10.16
C ASP A 27 16.26 2.81 9.42
N SER A 28 16.39 2.60 8.11
CA SER A 28 17.29 3.37 7.24
C SER A 28 16.88 4.85 7.14
N PHE A 29 15.58 5.15 7.26
CA PHE A 29 15.11 6.54 7.31
C PHE A 29 15.58 7.26 8.58
N MET A 30 15.43 6.62 9.73
CA MET A 30 15.89 7.15 11.02
C MET A 30 17.42 7.27 11.06
N ALA A 31 18.15 6.28 10.54
CA ALA A 31 19.60 6.35 10.42
C ALA A 31 20.03 7.57 9.58
N LYS A 32 19.35 7.82 8.46
CA LYS A 32 19.60 9.00 7.62
C LYS A 32 19.30 10.31 8.36
N ALA A 33 18.21 10.40 9.11
CA ALA A 33 17.87 11.57 9.91
C ALA A 33 18.97 11.89 10.94
N PHE A 34 19.40 10.88 11.71
CA PHE A 34 20.49 11.05 12.69
C PHE A 34 21.83 11.44 12.04
N LEU A 35 22.10 10.94 10.82
CA LEU A 35 23.30 11.31 10.08
C LEU A 35 23.24 12.74 9.56
N MET A 36 22.10 13.22 9.05
CA MET A 36 21.95 14.61 8.64
C MET A 36 22.15 15.56 9.81
N GLU A 37 21.57 15.24 10.97
CA GLU A 37 21.76 16.03 12.18
C GLU A 37 23.25 16.08 12.62
N LEU A 38 23.98 14.95 12.51
CA LEU A 38 25.42 14.92 12.80
C LEU A 38 26.27 15.69 11.78
N VAL A 39 25.81 15.80 10.53
CA VAL A 39 26.44 16.64 9.49
C VAL A 39 26.20 18.11 9.81
N GLU A 40 24.98 18.48 10.22
CA GLU A 40 24.64 19.85 10.65
C GLU A 40 25.44 20.27 11.89
N GLU A 41 25.63 19.36 12.84
CA GLU A 41 26.53 19.55 14.00
C GLU A 41 28.02 19.63 13.61
N GLY A 42 28.38 19.35 12.35
CA GLY A 42 29.76 19.39 11.86
C GLY A 42 30.66 18.25 12.36
N LYS A 43 30.09 17.20 12.98
CA LYS A 43 30.85 16.07 13.53
C LYS A 43 31.24 15.05 12.47
N ILE A 44 30.41 14.91 11.44
CA ILE A 44 30.67 14.04 10.28
C ILE A 44 30.48 14.83 8.99
N SER A 45 31.03 14.32 7.91
CA SER A 45 30.91 14.89 6.57
C SER A 45 30.26 13.90 5.62
N GLN A 46 29.60 14.43 4.59
CA GLN A 46 28.97 13.65 3.53
C GLN A 46 29.79 13.72 2.24
N SER A 47 29.78 12.64 1.46
CA SER A 47 30.51 12.58 0.20
C SER A 47 29.84 13.46 -0.86
N LYS A 48 30.65 14.09 -1.71
CA LYS A 48 30.14 14.85 -2.87
C LYS A 48 29.46 13.94 -3.88
N GLU A 49 30.03 12.75 -4.07
CA GLU A 49 29.47 11.74 -4.95
C GLU A 49 28.50 10.84 -4.18
N LYS A 50 27.32 10.59 -4.75
CA LYS A 50 26.31 9.69 -4.19
C LYS A 50 26.37 8.34 -4.88
N LEU A 51 26.16 7.28 -4.12
CA LEU A 51 26.03 5.94 -4.67
C LEU A 51 24.54 5.64 -4.82
N ALA A 52 24.08 5.51 -6.07
CA ALA A 52 22.67 5.50 -6.45
C ALA A 52 21.92 6.76 -5.97
N GLU A 53 21.37 6.74 -4.76
CA GLU A 53 20.60 7.85 -4.18
C GLU A 53 21.11 8.30 -2.81
N SER A 54 22.08 7.60 -2.23
CA SER A 54 22.58 7.90 -0.89
C SER A 54 24.04 8.37 -0.92
N PRO A 55 24.38 9.47 -0.23
CA PRO A 55 25.78 9.81 0.04
C PRO A 55 26.38 8.83 1.06
N MET A 56 27.70 8.80 1.08
CA MET A 56 28.51 8.12 2.08
C MET A 56 28.86 9.09 3.20
N TYR A 57 28.77 8.64 4.45
CA TYR A 57 29.08 9.45 5.62
C TYR A 57 30.41 9.02 6.22
N TYR A 58 31.23 9.99 6.60
CA TYR A 58 32.60 9.75 7.07
C TYR A 58 33.04 10.81 8.08
N LEU A 59 34.05 10.50 8.88
CA LEU A 59 34.68 11.48 9.76
C LEU A 59 35.68 12.34 8.98
N PRO A 60 35.82 13.64 9.29
CA PRO A 60 36.84 14.50 8.68
C PRO A 60 38.22 13.83 8.70
N GLY A 61 38.88 13.75 7.54
CA GLY A 61 40.15 13.03 7.36
C GLY A 61 40.05 11.61 6.79
N GLN A 62 38.85 11.01 6.72
CA GLN A 62 38.63 9.70 6.08
C GLN A 62 38.33 9.77 4.57
N GLU A 63 38.52 10.93 3.94
CA GLU A 63 38.14 11.19 2.54
C GLU A 63 38.76 10.19 1.54
N ARG A 64 40.03 9.81 1.74
CA ARG A 64 40.70 8.80 0.89
C ARG A 64 40.00 7.45 0.92
N GLN A 65 39.52 7.03 2.10
CA GLN A 65 38.83 5.75 2.27
C GLN A 65 37.46 5.77 1.58
N VAL A 66 36.79 6.92 1.56
CA VAL A 66 35.51 7.11 0.86
C VAL A 66 35.70 6.85 -0.63
N VAL A 67 36.72 7.45 -1.25
CA VAL A 67 37.01 7.28 -2.68
C VAL A 67 37.29 5.82 -3.01
N MET A 68 38.17 5.16 -2.24
CA MET A 68 38.51 3.75 -2.45
C MET A 68 37.29 2.82 -2.31
N LYS A 69 36.48 3.03 -1.27
CA LYS A 69 35.28 2.22 -1.04
C LYS A 69 34.24 2.46 -2.14
N MET A 70 34.06 3.70 -2.58
CA MET A 70 33.15 4.07 -3.67
C MET A 70 33.55 3.39 -4.99
N GLU A 71 34.84 3.42 -5.32
CA GLU A 71 35.37 2.81 -6.53
C GLU A 71 35.23 1.28 -6.50
N ASN A 72 35.52 0.65 -5.36
CA ASN A 72 35.33 -0.79 -5.18
C ASN A 72 33.87 -1.20 -5.37
N ILE A 73 32.93 -0.48 -4.76
CA ILE A 73 31.49 -0.78 -4.90
C ILE A 73 31.05 -0.59 -6.35
N LYS A 74 31.50 0.45 -7.04
CA LYS A 74 31.23 0.65 -8.48
C LYS A 74 31.76 -0.51 -9.32
N GLN A 75 32.98 -0.99 -9.05
CA GLN A 75 33.57 -2.12 -9.77
C GLN A 75 32.77 -3.42 -9.52
N GLN A 76 32.41 -3.71 -8.27
CA GLN A 76 31.61 -4.90 -7.90
C GLN A 76 30.23 -4.91 -8.56
N HIS A 77 29.55 -3.76 -8.62
CA HIS A 77 28.20 -3.65 -9.16
C HIS A 77 28.13 -3.21 -10.62
N SER A 78 29.27 -3.05 -11.30
CA SER A 78 29.31 -2.83 -12.75
C SER A 78 28.91 -4.11 -13.48
N LYS A 79 27.60 -4.37 -13.52
CA LYS A 79 27.00 -5.44 -14.33
C LYS A 79 27.07 -5.06 -15.80
N THR A 80 28.28 -5.05 -16.35
CA THR A 80 28.52 -4.95 -17.78
C THR A 80 28.17 -6.31 -18.39
N ALA A 81 27.70 -6.36 -19.64
CA ALA A 81 27.49 -7.62 -20.36
C ALA A 81 28.73 -8.54 -20.33
N ARG A 82 29.93 -7.97 -20.18
CA ARG A 82 31.22 -8.67 -20.04
C ARG A 82 31.43 -9.31 -18.65
N THR A 83 30.80 -8.80 -17.60
CA THR A 83 30.94 -9.27 -16.21
C THR A 83 29.89 -10.33 -15.85
N TYR A 84 28.87 -10.55 -16.70
CA TYR A 84 28.02 -11.73 -16.60
C TYR A 84 28.86 -12.95 -16.98
N ALA A 85 29.58 -13.50 -16.00
CA ALA A 85 30.03 -14.88 -16.11
C ALA A 85 28.77 -15.75 -16.28
N PRO A 86 28.70 -16.61 -17.30
CA PRO A 86 27.63 -17.59 -17.36
C PRO A 86 27.72 -18.40 -16.08
N THR A 87 26.74 -18.25 -15.20
CA THR A 87 26.67 -19.06 -13.99
C THR A 87 26.61 -20.51 -14.46
N SER A 88 27.70 -21.26 -14.26
CA SER A 88 27.72 -22.68 -14.59
C SER A 88 26.70 -23.35 -13.67
N VAL A 89 25.54 -23.69 -14.24
CA VAL A 89 24.51 -24.43 -13.52
C VAL A 89 25.08 -25.81 -13.22
N SER A 90 25.15 -26.18 -11.93
CA SER A 90 25.64 -27.49 -11.53
C SER A 90 24.82 -28.60 -12.17
N GLU A 91 25.49 -29.59 -12.76
CA GLU A 91 24.85 -30.71 -13.47
C GLU A 91 24.26 -31.72 -12.48
N ASN A 92 23.08 -31.42 -11.95
CA ASN A 92 22.32 -32.38 -11.16
C ASN A 92 21.56 -33.35 -12.08
N PRO A 93 21.42 -34.63 -11.71
CA PRO A 93 20.71 -35.63 -12.52
C PRO A 93 19.25 -35.22 -12.82
N GLU A 94 18.60 -34.49 -11.90
CA GLU A 94 17.26 -33.95 -12.11
C GLU A 94 17.21 -32.87 -13.21
N ILE A 95 18.22 -32.01 -13.27
CA ILE A 95 18.31 -30.95 -14.28
C ILE A 95 18.51 -31.57 -15.67
N GLN A 96 19.32 -32.63 -15.75
CA GLN A 96 19.54 -33.36 -17.00
C GLN A 96 18.26 -34.06 -17.47
N ALA A 97 17.53 -34.73 -16.58
CA ALA A 97 16.24 -35.33 -16.90
C ALA A 97 15.22 -34.30 -17.42
N LYS A 98 15.19 -33.10 -16.82
CA LYS A 98 14.35 -31.98 -17.30
C LYS A 98 14.76 -31.49 -18.69
N ARG A 99 16.06 -31.40 -18.97
CA ARG A 99 16.59 -31.02 -20.29
C ARG A 99 16.19 -32.04 -21.37
N GLU A 100 16.32 -33.33 -21.06
CA GLU A 100 15.94 -34.42 -21.98
C GLU A 100 14.44 -34.46 -22.23
N ALA A 101 13.62 -34.32 -21.19
CA ALA A 101 12.17 -34.23 -21.31
C ALA A 101 11.73 -33.05 -22.18
N PHE A 102 12.39 -31.90 -22.00
CA PHE A 102 12.14 -30.72 -22.82
C PHE A 102 12.55 -30.94 -24.29
N ALA A 103 13.71 -31.55 -24.55
CA ALA A 103 14.17 -31.87 -25.90
C ALA A 103 13.20 -32.84 -26.62
N LYS A 104 12.71 -33.87 -25.92
CA LYS A 104 11.69 -34.79 -26.46
C LYS A 104 10.40 -34.06 -26.82
N ARG A 105 9.93 -33.17 -25.94
CA ARG A 105 8.71 -32.38 -26.19
C ARG A 105 8.87 -31.45 -27.39
N LEU A 106 10.04 -30.84 -27.57
CA LEU A 106 10.33 -30.00 -28.74
C LEU A 106 10.29 -30.80 -30.04
N ALA A 107 10.92 -31.98 -30.06
CA ALA A 107 10.89 -32.86 -31.22
C ALA A 107 9.47 -33.31 -31.56
N GLU A 108 8.65 -33.63 -30.55
CA GLU A 108 7.24 -33.98 -30.73
C GLU A 108 6.42 -32.83 -31.33
N ILE A 109 6.61 -31.60 -30.84
CA ILE A 109 5.93 -30.41 -31.37
C ILE A 109 6.33 -30.18 -32.83
N GLN A 110 7.62 -30.28 -33.15
CA GLN A 110 8.12 -30.11 -34.52
C GLN A 110 7.55 -31.18 -35.46
N ALA A 111 7.53 -32.45 -35.04
CA ALA A 111 6.95 -33.53 -35.83
C ALA A 111 5.45 -33.32 -36.07
N LYS A 112 4.70 -32.90 -35.05
CA LYS A 112 3.26 -32.60 -35.15
C LYS A 112 2.99 -31.40 -36.07
N GLU A 113 3.85 -30.41 -36.05
CA GLU A 113 3.74 -29.25 -36.95
C GLU A 113 4.04 -29.64 -38.41
N GLN A 114 5.05 -30.49 -38.64
CA GLN A 114 5.32 -31.04 -39.97
C GLN A 114 4.14 -31.87 -40.49
N GLN A 115 3.56 -32.75 -39.65
CA GLN A 115 2.38 -33.52 -40.00
C GLN A 115 1.17 -32.62 -40.34
N ARG A 116 0.95 -31.55 -39.55
CA ARG A 116 -0.12 -30.57 -39.84
C ARG A 116 0.08 -29.86 -41.18
N LYS A 117 1.33 -29.59 -41.58
CA LYS A 117 1.65 -28.99 -42.88
C LYS A 117 1.43 -29.97 -44.04
N THR A 118 1.60 -31.27 -43.82
CA THR A 118 1.39 -32.31 -44.86
C THR A 118 -0.06 -32.79 -44.97
N MET A 119 -0.92 -32.54 -43.98
CA MET A 119 -2.33 -32.92 -44.07
C MET A 119 -3.07 -32.04 -45.10
N PRO A 120 -3.88 -32.63 -46.00
CA PRO A 120 -4.65 -31.86 -46.97
C PRO A 120 -5.66 -30.95 -46.25
N ALA A 121 -5.77 -29.70 -46.73
CA ALA A 121 -6.69 -28.72 -46.16
C ALA A 121 -8.13 -29.26 -46.18
N ILE A 122 -8.77 -29.31 -45.02
CA ILE A 122 -10.19 -29.67 -44.89
C ILE A 122 -10.99 -28.64 -45.67
N GLN A 123 -11.67 -29.06 -46.73
CA GLN A 123 -12.54 -28.18 -47.51
C GLN A 123 -13.64 -27.65 -46.57
N PRO A 124 -13.91 -26.32 -46.55
CA PRO A 124 -14.90 -25.75 -45.67
C PRO A 124 -16.29 -26.37 -45.96
N ARG A 125 -16.97 -26.82 -44.91
CA ARG A 125 -18.37 -27.27 -45.04
C ARG A 125 -19.22 -26.10 -45.57
N PRO A 126 -20.11 -26.32 -46.55
CA PRO A 126 -20.93 -25.25 -47.08
C PRO A 126 -21.81 -24.64 -45.99
N LEU A 127 -21.68 -23.32 -45.79
CA LEU A 127 -22.36 -22.50 -44.79
C LEU A 127 -23.90 -22.49 -44.92
N ALA A 128 -24.44 -22.97 -46.04
CA ALA A 128 -25.87 -22.94 -46.36
C ALA A 128 -26.77 -23.63 -45.32
N LYS A 129 -26.24 -24.55 -44.51
CA LYS A 129 -27.03 -25.26 -43.47
C LYS A 129 -27.15 -24.49 -42.13
N ILE A 130 -26.39 -23.41 -41.93
CA ILE A 130 -26.40 -22.64 -40.67
C ILE A 130 -27.44 -21.50 -40.71
N ALA A 131 -27.75 -20.98 -41.89
CA ALA A 131 -28.65 -19.82 -42.06
C ALA A 131 -30.11 -20.09 -41.64
N ASN A 132 -30.57 -21.35 -41.65
CA ASN A 132 -31.99 -21.68 -41.43
C ASN A 132 -32.32 -22.08 -39.98
N ARG A 133 -31.42 -21.87 -39.01
CA ARG A 133 -31.74 -22.13 -37.61
C ARG A 133 -32.47 -20.92 -37.02
N PRO A 134 -33.74 -21.05 -36.57
CA PRO A 134 -34.45 -19.95 -35.94
C PRO A 134 -33.75 -19.56 -34.63
N VAL A 135 -33.28 -18.31 -34.57
CA VAL A 135 -32.70 -17.72 -33.36
C VAL A 135 -33.86 -17.33 -32.43
N TYR A 136 -34.07 -18.09 -31.36
CA TYR A 136 -35.06 -17.71 -30.34
C TYR A 136 -34.54 -16.50 -29.55
N LYS A 137 -35.20 -15.35 -29.72
CA LYS A 137 -34.95 -14.17 -28.88
C LYS A 137 -35.41 -14.46 -27.44
N PRO A 138 -34.56 -14.28 -26.42
CA PRO A 138 -34.96 -14.49 -25.03
C PRO A 138 -36.09 -13.52 -24.64
N ARG A 139 -37.08 -14.01 -23.88
CA ARG A 139 -38.26 -13.25 -23.46
C ARG A 139 -37.87 -12.20 -22.40
N PRO A 140 -38.46 -10.98 -22.42
CA PRO A 140 -38.21 -9.96 -21.39
C PRO A 140 -38.67 -10.43 -20.00
N LEU A 141 -37.87 -10.13 -18.97
CA LEU A 141 -38.22 -10.41 -17.58
C LEU A 141 -39.35 -9.49 -17.09
N PRO A 142 -40.27 -9.98 -16.25
CA PRO A 142 -41.32 -9.15 -15.66
C PRO A 142 -40.73 -8.15 -14.64
N PRO A 143 -41.33 -6.96 -14.49
CA PRO A 143 -40.87 -5.94 -13.54
C PRO A 143 -41.14 -6.36 -12.09
N PRO A 144 -40.32 -5.87 -11.14
CA PRO A 144 -40.45 -6.20 -9.72
C PRO A 144 -41.69 -5.53 -9.11
N THR A 145 -42.49 -6.33 -8.40
CA THR A 145 -43.72 -5.89 -7.72
C THR A 145 -43.41 -5.11 -6.44
N HIS A 146 -44.00 -3.92 -6.28
CA HIS A 146 -43.88 -3.10 -5.07
C HIS A 146 -44.63 -3.72 -3.88
N ILE A 147 -43.96 -3.85 -2.73
CA ILE A 147 -44.59 -4.26 -1.45
C ILE A 147 -45.03 -2.99 -0.70
N PRO A 148 -46.29 -2.88 -0.27
CA PRO A 148 -46.75 -1.72 0.50
C PRO A 148 -46.38 -1.87 1.98
N VAL A 149 -45.67 -0.89 2.54
CA VAL A 149 -45.44 -0.75 3.98
C VAL A 149 -46.44 0.28 4.52
N SER A 150 -47.27 -0.11 5.48
CA SER A 150 -48.15 0.80 6.21
C SER A 150 -47.96 0.63 7.72
N LYS A 151 -47.76 1.76 8.40
CA LYS A 151 -48.30 2.09 9.74
C LYS A 151 -48.06 3.58 10.04
N PRO A 152 -49.06 4.32 10.54
CA PRO A 152 -48.93 5.74 10.87
C PRO A 152 -48.51 5.95 12.34
N ILE A 153 -47.63 6.92 12.58
CA ILE A 153 -47.22 7.37 13.93
C ILE A 153 -47.87 8.73 14.19
N THR A 154 -48.59 8.84 15.31
CA THR A 154 -49.28 10.04 15.79
C THR A 154 -48.30 11.10 16.33
N PRO A 155 -48.59 12.41 16.16
CA PRO A 155 -47.74 13.47 16.71
C PRO A 155 -47.97 13.70 18.22
N PRO A 156 -46.93 14.03 19.00
CA PRO A 156 -47.03 14.36 20.43
C PRO A 156 -47.47 15.82 20.68
N PRO A 157 -47.95 16.15 21.89
CA PRO A 157 -48.64 17.40 22.19
C PRO A 157 -47.69 18.57 22.45
N THR A 158 -48.11 19.77 22.06
CA THR A 158 -47.37 21.03 22.25
C THR A 158 -47.78 21.68 23.58
N MET A 159 -46.80 22.06 24.41
CA MET A 159 -46.98 22.98 25.55
C MET A 159 -46.29 24.32 25.27
N PRO A 160 -46.73 25.41 25.94
CA PRO A 160 -46.58 26.77 25.44
C PRO A 160 -45.21 27.39 25.72
N SER A 161 -44.78 28.14 24.72
CA SER A 161 -43.71 29.12 24.71
C SER A 161 -43.95 30.25 25.72
N ASN A 162 -43.03 30.45 26.66
CA ASN A 162 -42.56 31.78 27.08
C ASN A 162 -41.44 31.68 28.12
N LEU A 163 -40.21 31.98 27.70
CA LEU A 163 -39.13 32.55 28.52
C LEU A 163 -38.24 33.41 27.59
N PRO A 164 -37.64 34.52 28.08
CA PRO A 164 -37.08 35.59 27.25
C PRO A 164 -35.69 35.26 26.66
N ASP A 165 -35.42 35.85 25.49
CA ASP A 165 -34.19 35.70 24.70
C ASP A 165 -32.91 35.91 25.50
N PHE A 166 -32.14 34.82 25.63
CA PHE A 166 -30.72 34.87 25.98
C PHE A 166 -29.93 34.62 24.69
N GLN A 167 -29.31 35.67 24.16
CA GLN A 167 -28.39 35.54 23.02
C GLN A 167 -27.06 34.94 23.51
N SER A 168 -26.97 33.62 23.52
CA SER A 168 -25.70 32.89 23.60
C SER A 168 -25.16 32.64 22.18
N GLU A 169 -23.84 32.84 22.02
CA GLU A 169 -23.07 32.45 20.83
C GLU A 169 -23.44 31.03 20.36
N PRO A 170 -23.36 30.73 19.05
CA PRO A 170 -23.86 29.47 18.50
C PRO A 170 -23.10 28.28 19.09
N GLU A 171 -23.69 27.62 20.08
CA GLU A 171 -23.28 26.29 20.50
C GLU A 171 -23.46 25.32 19.32
N PRO A 172 -22.50 24.41 19.08
CA PRO A 172 -22.62 23.43 18.01
C PRO A 172 -23.85 22.56 18.25
N GLU A 173 -24.76 22.50 17.26
CA GLU A 173 -25.97 21.69 17.31
C GLU A 173 -25.65 20.22 17.67
N TYR A 174 -25.85 19.86 18.95
CA TYR A 174 -25.65 18.49 19.43
C TYR A 174 -26.88 17.65 19.07
N LYS A 175 -26.77 16.84 18.01
CA LYS A 175 -27.76 15.81 17.70
C LYS A 175 -27.80 14.74 18.81
N PRO A 176 -28.98 14.27 19.24
CA PRO A 176 -29.13 13.30 20.33
C PRO A 176 -28.36 12.01 20.05
N GLU A 177 -27.75 11.44 21.09
CA GLU A 177 -26.77 10.36 21.03
C GLU A 177 -27.32 9.01 20.50
N ALA A 178 -28.64 8.90 20.36
CA ALA A 178 -29.36 7.68 19.98
C ALA A 178 -29.47 7.40 18.46
N GLU A 179 -29.17 8.37 17.58
CA GLU A 179 -29.28 8.20 16.12
C GLU A 179 -27.95 8.36 15.36
N ARG A 180 -26.83 8.58 16.07
CA ARG A 180 -25.53 8.83 15.43
C ARG A 180 -25.05 7.57 14.70
N THR A 181 -24.84 7.70 13.38
CA THR A 181 -24.27 6.62 12.59
C THR A 181 -22.79 6.44 12.92
N PHE A 182 -22.22 5.26 12.67
CA PHE A 182 -20.80 4.98 12.93
C PHE A 182 -19.86 5.97 12.22
N ILE A 183 -20.29 6.45 11.06
CA ILE A 183 -19.61 7.45 10.25
C ILE A 183 -19.53 8.79 10.99
N ASP A 184 -20.62 9.24 11.62
CA ASP A 184 -20.65 10.48 12.40
C ASP A 184 -19.65 10.43 13.57
N LYS A 185 -19.58 9.30 14.28
CA LYS A 185 -18.61 9.08 15.37
C LYS A 185 -17.17 9.12 14.86
N ALA A 186 -16.92 8.55 13.68
CA ALA A 186 -15.61 8.55 13.06
C ALA A 186 -15.19 9.96 12.58
N MET A 187 -16.13 10.76 12.06
CA MET A 187 -15.89 12.17 11.72
C MET A 187 -15.62 13.03 12.95
N ASP A 188 -16.38 12.84 14.04
CA ASP A 188 -16.17 13.54 15.30
C ASP A 188 -14.77 13.22 15.86
N TRP A 189 -14.36 11.95 15.82
CA TRP A 189 -13.02 11.54 16.24
C TRP A 189 -11.92 12.20 15.39
N LEU A 190 -12.08 12.22 14.06
CA LEU A 190 -11.12 12.90 13.16
C LEU A 190 -11.01 14.40 13.49
N LYS A 191 -12.12 15.08 13.72
CA LYS A 191 -12.13 16.51 14.09
C LYS A 191 -11.46 16.75 15.45
N MET A 192 -11.79 15.94 16.45
CA MET A 192 -11.24 16.05 17.80
C MET A 192 -9.71 15.86 17.81
N GLU A 193 -9.21 14.93 16.99
CA GLU A 193 -7.79 14.64 16.88
C GLU A 193 -7.02 15.65 15.99
N GLY A 194 -7.73 16.62 15.37
CA GLY A 194 -7.11 17.71 14.59
C GLY A 194 -6.91 17.41 13.10
N TYR A 195 -7.67 16.48 12.53
CA TYR A 195 -7.67 16.20 11.09
C TYR A 195 -8.62 17.16 10.34
N GLU A 196 -8.10 17.90 9.36
CA GLU A 196 -8.90 18.66 8.40
C GLU A 196 -9.29 17.76 7.21
N ILE A 197 -10.57 17.69 6.87
CA ILE A 197 -11.04 16.89 5.72
C ILE A 197 -10.77 17.69 4.44
N VAL A 198 -10.00 17.09 3.52
CA VAL A 198 -9.64 17.72 2.23
C VAL A 198 -10.56 17.25 1.12
N GLU A 199 -10.72 15.93 0.97
CA GLU A 199 -11.54 15.34 -0.09
C GLU A 199 -12.27 14.09 0.40
N GLU A 200 -13.47 13.87 -0.12
CA GLU A 200 -14.23 12.64 0.06
C GLU A 200 -14.19 11.85 -1.26
N ILE A 201 -13.48 10.72 -1.25
CA ILE A 201 -13.20 9.92 -2.45
C ILE A 201 -14.36 8.96 -2.74
N SER A 202 -14.92 8.34 -1.71
CA SER A 202 -16.07 7.43 -1.88
C SER A 202 -16.93 7.34 -0.63
N ALA A 203 -18.23 7.55 -0.80
CA ALA A 203 -19.23 7.41 0.25
C ALA A 203 -20.12 6.18 -0.02
N LYS A 204 -19.96 5.12 0.77
CA LYS A 204 -20.91 4.01 0.85
C LYS A 204 -21.55 3.99 2.24
N LYS A 205 -22.75 3.41 2.35
CA LYS A 205 -23.50 3.34 3.63
C LYS A 205 -22.71 2.71 4.80
N THR A 206 -21.71 1.88 4.51
CA THR A 206 -20.93 1.13 5.51
C THR A 206 -19.41 1.34 5.40
N GLU A 207 -18.96 2.03 4.35
CA GLU A 207 -17.55 2.28 4.05
C GLU A 207 -17.40 3.69 3.50
N MET A 208 -16.50 4.48 4.07
CA MET A 208 -16.23 5.84 3.61
C MET A 208 -14.73 6.03 3.44
N GLU A 209 -14.32 6.62 2.33
CA GLU A 209 -12.92 6.90 1.98
C GLU A 209 -12.73 8.40 1.89
N LEU A 210 -11.80 8.91 2.69
CA LEU A 210 -11.54 10.32 2.91
C LEU A 210 -10.04 10.57 2.75
N LEU A 211 -9.70 11.73 2.21
CA LEU A 211 -8.36 12.29 2.30
C LEU A 211 -8.39 13.37 3.37
N VAL A 212 -7.60 13.17 4.42
CA VAL A 212 -7.53 14.06 5.58
C VAL A 212 -6.13 14.66 5.70
N LYS A 213 -6.03 15.89 6.17
CA LYS A 213 -4.78 16.63 6.35
C LYS A 213 -4.54 16.90 7.82
N VAL A 214 -3.33 16.62 8.28
CA VAL A 214 -2.92 16.84 9.67
C VAL A 214 -1.76 17.82 9.71
N TYR A 215 -1.82 18.73 10.67
CA TYR A 215 -0.70 19.58 11.02
C TYR A 215 0.17 18.82 12.02
N THR A 216 1.28 18.31 11.54
CA THR A 216 2.31 17.70 12.39
C THR A 216 3.44 18.70 12.60
N ASP A 217 4.33 18.43 13.56
CA ASP A 217 5.54 19.24 13.79
C ASP A 217 6.43 19.34 12.53
N PHE A 218 6.28 18.38 11.60
CA PHE A 218 6.99 18.33 10.32
C PHE A 218 6.22 19.00 9.17
N GLY A 219 5.10 19.66 9.45
CA GLY A 219 4.26 20.36 8.48
C GLY A 219 2.95 19.61 8.15
N LYS A 220 2.31 20.06 7.07
CA LYS A 220 0.99 19.57 6.63
C LYS A 220 1.16 18.26 5.88
N VAL A 221 0.72 17.15 6.46
CA VAL A 221 0.80 15.82 5.87
C VAL A 221 -0.61 15.34 5.53
N ASN A 222 -0.77 14.80 4.32
CA ASN A 222 -2.01 14.16 3.89
C ASN A 222 -2.02 12.69 4.35
N PHE A 223 -3.16 12.22 4.79
CA PHE A 223 -3.43 10.85 5.20
C PHE A 223 -4.67 10.34 4.46
N TYR A 224 -4.61 9.09 4.03
CA TYR A 224 -5.77 8.39 3.47
C TYR A 224 -6.53 7.72 4.62
N ALA A 225 -7.71 8.24 4.96
CA ALA A 225 -8.56 7.69 5.99
C ALA A 225 -9.67 6.82 5.38
N LYS A 226 -9.74 5.56 5.80
CA LYS A 226 -10.85 4.66 5.44
C LYS A 226 -11.64 4.30 6.68
N ILE A 227 -12.91 4.63 6.69
CA ILE A 227 -13.86 4.25 7.73
C ILE A 227 -14.59 3.01 7.23
N LYS A 228 -14.53 1.91 7.99
CA LYS A 228 -15.16 0.65 7.60
C LYS A 228 -15.83 -0.02 8.78
N GLN A 229 -17.15 -0.20 8.68
CA GLN A 229 -17.92 -0.90 9.70
C GLN A 229 -17.94 -2.40 9.40
N LYS A 230 -17.07 -3.16 10.08
CA LYS A 230 -17.00 -4.63 9.97
C LYS A 230 -16.68 -5.24 11.33
N LYS A 231 -17.34 -6.35 11.70
CA LYS A 231 -17.15 -7.02 13.02
C LYS A 231 -15.74 -7.60 13.20
N ILE A 232 -15.15 -8.13 12.13
CA ILE A 232 -13.79 -8.68 12.11
C ILE A 232 -13.08 -8.16 10.86
N ILE A 233 -11.94 -7.51 11.04
CA ILE A 233 -11.09 -7.06 9.94
C ILE A 233 -10.17 -8.20 9.50
N THR A 234 -10.20 -8.48 8.21
CA THR A 234 -9.35 -9.47 7.56
C THR A 234 -8.18 -8.81 6.83
N GLU A 235 -7.15 -9.58 6.52
CA GLU A 235 -5.95 -9.10 5.81
C GLU A 235 -6.28 -8.46 4.46
N ALA A 236 -7.25 -9.02 3.72
CA ALA A 236 -7.71 -8.45 2.45
C ALA A 236 -8.28 -7.02 2.60
N ASP A 237 -8.92 -6.70 3.73
CA ASP A 237 -9.44 -5.35 3.97
C ASP A 237 -8.29 -4.36 4.21
N LEU A 238 -7.22 -4.78 4.90
CA LEU A 238 -6.02 -3.97 5.10
C LEU A 238 -5.23 -3.76 3.81
N MET A 239 -5.15 -4.79 2.96
CA MET A 239 -4.53 -4.67 1.64
C MET A 239 -5.26 -3.67 0.74
N ALA A 240 -6.60 -3.62 0.82
CA ALA A 240 -7.39 -2.64 0.08
C ALA A 240 -7.12 -1.20 0.57
N VAL A 241 -7.00 -1.00 1.89
CA VAL A 241 -6.62 0.30 2.48
C VAL A 241 -5.23 0.70 2.03
N TYR A 242 -4.29 -0.25 2.07
CA TYR A 242 -2.91 -0.02 1.65
C TYR A 242 -2.81 0.35 0.17
N ALA A 243 -3.57 -0.32 -0.71
CA ALA A 243 -3.62 0.01 -2.12
C ALA A 243 -4.13 1.44 -2.37
N GLY A 244 -5.20 1.85 -1.67
CA GLY A 244 -5.71 3.23 -1.75
C GLY A 244 -4.70 4.28 -1.27
N ALA A 245 -3.98 3.97 -0.18
CA ALA A 245 -2.88 4.83 0.30
C ALA A 245 -1.71 4.92 -0.68
N MET A 246 -1.34 3.82 -1.34
CA MET A 246 -0.30 3.82 -2.38
C MET A 246 -0.70 4.66 -3.58
N GLU A 247 -1.97 4.59 -4.01
CA GLU A 247 -2.49 5.41 -5.11
C GLU A 247 -2.43 6.91 -4.79
N GLN A 248 -2.81 7.29 -3.57
CA GLN A 248 -2.75 8.67 -3.09
C GLN A 248 -1.35 9.10 -2.63
N LYS A 249 -0.37 8.18 -2.62
CA LYS A 249 1.01 8.39 -2.15
C LYS A 249 1.11 8.94 -0.73
N CYS A 250 0.19 8.51 0.14
CA CYS A 250 0.07 8.99 1.52
C CYS A 250 -0.06 7.81 2.50
N PRO A 251 0.34 7.96 3.78
CA PRO A 251 0.06 6.97 4.81
C PRO A 251 -1.44 6.79 5.06
N ALA A 252 -1.84 5.62 5.54
CA ALA A 252 -3.24 5.24 5.72
C ALA A 252 -3.67 5.18 7.19
N VAL A 253 -4.91 5.57 7.47
CA VAL A 253 -5.60 5.35 8.74
C VAL A 253 -6.90 4.58 8.49
N LEU A 254 -7.08 3.46 9.16
CA LEU A 254 -8.33 2.68 9.11
C LEU A 254 -9.09 2.86 10.43
N LEU A 255 -10.33 3.33 10.33
CA LEU A 255 -11.26 3.47 11.46
C LEU A 255 -12.31 2.36 11.39
N THR A 256 -12.47 1.62 12.49
CA THR A 256 -13.33 0.44 12.56
C THR A 256 -13.90 0.22 13.96
N ASN A 257 -15.03 -0.48 14.05
CA ASN A 257 -15.60 -0.93 15.34
C ASN A 257 -15.12 -2.35 15.70
N GLY A 258 -14.75 -3.16 14.69
CA GLY A 258 -14.47 -4.58 14.86
C GLY A 258 -13.08 -4.92 15.37
N LYS A 259 -12.96 -6.16 15.86
CA LYS A 259 -11.68 -6.75 16.26
C LYS A 259 -10.85 -7.12 15.03
N LEU A 260 -9.53 -7.14 15.17
CA LEU A 260 -8.64 -7.62 14.11
C LEU A 260 -8.53 -9.15 14.16
N ALA A 261 -8.43 -9.78 12.99
CA ALA A 261 -8.03 -11.18 12.89
C ALA A 261 -6.52 -11.34 13.13
N LYS A 262 -6.07 -12.52 13.60
CA LYS A 262 -4.63 -12.81 13.79
C LYS A 262 -3.78 -12.58 12.52
N SER A 263 -4.33 -12.87 11.33
CA SER A 263 -3.66 -12.58 10.05
C SER A 263 -3.47 -11.07 9.84
N ALA A 264 -4.48 -10.28 10.20
CA ALA A 264 -4.44 -8.83 10.09
C ALA A 264 -3.45 -8.20 11.09
N GLU A 265 -3.32 -8.76 12.30
CA GLU A 265 -2.32 -8.35 13.30
C GLU A 265 -0.90 -8.63 12.80
N ASN A 266 -0.64 -9.80 12.21
CA ASN A 266 0.66 -10.11 11.62
C ASN A 266 1.03 -9.12 10.50
N PHE A 267 0.08 -8.77 9.64
CA PHE A 267 0.27 -7.78 8.58
C PHE A 267 0.58 -6.38 9.14
N LEU A 268 -0.06 -5.99 10.24
CA LEU A 268 0.25 -4.75 10.96
C LEU A 268 1.63 -4.77 11.62
N ASN A 269 2.09 -5.90 12.13
CA ASN A 269 3.45 -5.98 12.67
C ASN A 269 4.52 -5.81 11.58
N GLU A 270 4.24 -6.29 10.37
CA GLU A 270 5.16 -6.14 9.24
C GLU A 270 5.08 -4.76 8.57
N LYS A 271 3.87 -4.18 8.43
CA LYS A 271 3.62 -2.96 7.64
C LYS A 271 2.92 -1.83 8.40
N GLY A 272 2.87 -1.90 9.72
CA GLY A 272 2.13 -0.98 10.59
C GLY A 272 2.67 0.45 10.62
N TRP A 273 3.85 0.69 10.05
CA TRP A 273 4.35 2.05 9.86
C TRP A 273 3.60 2.82 8.76
N ILE A 274 2.98 2.12 7.81
CA ILE A 274 2.23 2.73 6.69
C ILE A 274 0.73 2.81 6.99
N VAL A 275 0.18 1.78 7.64
CA VAL A 275 -1.26 1.66 7.92
C VAL A 275 -1.48 1.63 9.43
N LYS A 276 -2.09 2.68 9.97
CA LYS A 276 -2.54 2.71 11.36
C LYS A 276 -4.00 2.30 11.44
N VAL A 277 -4.35 1.44 12.40
CA VAL A 277 -5.73 1.03 12.65
C VAL A 277 -6.17 1.53 14.00
N LYS A 278 -7.34 2.18 14.06
CA LYS A 278 -7.97 2.65 15.29
C LYS A 278 -9.34 2.03 15.44
N GLN A 279 -9.56 1.42 16.60
CA GLN A 279 -10.86 0.89 17.00
C GLN A 279 -11.65 2.00 17.73
N LEU A 280 -12.92 2.18 17.34
CA LEU A 280 -13.89 3.14 17.89
C LEU A 280 -15.08 2.41 18.52
#